data_AF-A0A1Q7BP31-F1
#
_entry.id   AF-A0A1Q7BP31-F1
#
_cell.length_a   1.000
_cell.length_b   1.000
_cell.length_c   1.000
_cell.angle_alpha   90.00
_cell.angle_beta   90.00
_cell.angle_gamma   90.00
#
_symmetry.space_group_name_H-M   'P 1'
#
loop_
_entity.id
_entity.type
_entity.pdbx_description
1 polymer ?
#
loop_
_entity_poly.entity_id
_entity_poly.type
_entity_poly.pdbx_seq_one_letter_code
_entity_poly.pdbx_strand_id
1 'polypeptide(L)'
;MAAVAAGVRAGNGLVIGIRADDSREGASPDLSATIVTNLGQARNAVLVWSADAVIVVGGSWGTLSELALAKRRGGVPVVSLGGWRILDASGQPVAGTTEVATPEAAVDAALR
;
A
#
# COMPACT_ATOMS: atom_id res chain seq x y z
N MET A 1 9.13 0.83 1.93
CA MET A 1 8.85 1.97 1.01
C MET A 1 10.07 2.39 0.21
N ALA A 2 11.23 2.69 0.82
CA ALA A 2 12.45 3.05 0.05
C ALA A 2 12.82 2.02 -1.04
N ALA A 3 12.78 0.71 -0.71
CA ALA A 3 13.03 -0.36 -1.70
C ALA A 3 12.04 -0.35 -2.88
N VAL A 4 10.78 0.03 -2.65
CA VAL A 4 9.78 0.17 -3.72
C VAL A 4 10.14 1.33 -4.63
N ALA A 5 10.51 2.49 -4.06
CA ALA A 5 10.92 3.65 -4.85
C ALA A 5 12.17 3.38 -5.69
N ALA A 6 13.19 2.73 -5.10
CA ALA A 6 14.39 2.31 -5.82
C ALA A 6 14.09 1.34 -6.96
N GLY A 7 13.22 0.33 -6.72
CA GLY A 7 12.80 -0.63 -7.76
C GLY A 7 12.05 0.04 -8.91
N VAL A 8 11.11 0.94 -8.62
CA VAL A 8 10.37 1.69 -9.65
C VAL A 8 11.32 2.59 -10.45
N ARG A 9 12.27 3.27 -9.77
CA ARG A 9 13.29 4.08 -10.43
C ARG A 9 14.18 3.26 -11.36
N ALA A 10 14.62 2.08 -10.93
CA ALA A 10 15.43 1.17 -11.75
C ALA A 10 14.67 0.67 -13.00
N GLY A 11 13.35 0.51 -12.88
CA GLY A 11 12.45 0.21 -13.99
C GLY A 11 12.02 1.41 -14.83
N ASN A 12 12.59 2.60 -14.61
CA ASN A 12 12.22 3.87 -15.26
C ASN A 12 10.72 4.22 -15.13
N GLY A 13 10.09 3.79 -14.04
CA GLY A 13 8.69 4.09 -13.74
C GLY A 13 8.50 5.38 -12.95
N LEU A 14 7.23 5.81 -12.85
CA LEU A 14 6.82 6.94 -12.01
C LEU A 14 6.52 6.46 -10.57
N VAL A 15 7.14 7.06 -9.57
CA VAL A 15 6.85 6.79 -8.16
C VAL A 15 6.58 8.09 -7.39
N ILE A 16 5.40 8.16 -6.78
CA ILE A 16 4.94 9.33 -6.02
C ILE A 16 4.94 8.97 -4.53
N GLY A 17 5.65 9.76 -3.71
CA GLY A 17 5.65 9.61 -2.27
C GLY A 17 4.63 10.55 -1.61
N ILE A 18 3.69 10.02 -0.84
CA ILE A 18 2.73 10.81 -0.05
C ILE A 18 3.16 10.82 1.41
N ARG A 19 3.63 11.98 1.90
CA ARG A 19 4.13 12.19 3.27
C ARG A 19 3.00 12.57 4.21
N ALA A 20 3.07 12.08 5.44
CA ALA A 20 2.14 12.42 6.52
C ALA A 20 2.37 13.84 7.07
N ASP A 21 3.60 14.33 6.94
CA ASP A 21 4.11 15.55 7.56
C ASP A 21 4.06 16.73 6.57
N ASP A 22 4.49 17.90 7.01
CA ASP A 22 4.54 19.15 6.22
C ASP A 22 5.87 19.37 5.48
N SER A 23 6.82 18.44 5.60
CA SER A 23 8.16 18.55 5.02
C SER A 23 8.50 17.38 4.09
N ARG A 24 9.31 17.69 3.07
CA ARG A 24 9.95 16.70 2.19
C ARG A 24 11.21 16.07 2.80
N GLU A 25 11.63 16.53 3.98
CA GLU A 25 12.82 16.04 4.65
C GLU A 25 12.73 14.53 4.94
N GLY A 26 13.82 13.81 4.65
CA GLY A 26 13.86 12.35 4.76
C GLY A 26 13.02 11.61 3.71
N ALA A 27 12.49 12.28 2.70
CA ALA A 27 11.90 11.61 1.54
C ALA A 27 12.99 10.86 0.75
N SER A 28 12.66 9.69 0.20
CA SER A 28 13.62 8.93 -0.62
C SER A 28 14.02 9.74 -1.85
N PRO A 29 15.32 9.77 -2.21
CA PRO A 29 15.81 10.43 -3.41
C PRO A 29 15.30 9.77 -4.71
N ASP A 30 14.82 8.53 -4.62
CA ASP A 30 14.34 7.76 -5.78
C ASP A 30 12.92 8.17 -6.21
N LEU A 31 12.21 8.96 -5.40
CA LEU A 31 10.87 9.46 -5.71
C LEU A 31 10.89 10.36 -6.96
N SER A 32 9.90 10.22 -7.83
CA SER A 32 9.70 11.10 -8.97
C SER A 32 9.07 12.42 -8.54
N ALA A 33 8.15 12.37 -7.57
CA ALA A 33 7.62 13.54 -6.89
C ALA A 33 7.19 13.19 -5.46
N THR A 34 7.11 14.21 -4.62
CA THR A 34 6.68 14.10 -3.22
C THR A 34 5.49 15.02 -2.99
N ILE A 35 4.42 14.48 -2.44
CA ILE A 35 3.25 15.22 -1.96
C ILE A 35 3.37 15.31 -0.44
N VAL A 36 3.53 16.53 0.09
CA VAL A 36 3.47 16.81 1.53
C VAL A 36 2.03 17.16 1.90
N THR A 37 1.45 16.45 2.88
CA THR A 37 0.02 16.62 3.18
C THR A 37 -0.24 17.27 4.53
N ASN A 38 0.67 17.14 5.50
CA ASN A 38 0.43 17.51 6.90
C ASN A 38 -0.89 16.94 7.48
N LEU A 39 -1.23 15.71 7.09
CA LEU A 39 -2.47 15.03 7.47
C LEU A 39 -2.24 13.94 8.52
N GLY A 40 -1.00 13.71 8.95
CA GLY A 40 -0.67 12.56 9.78
C GLY A 40 -1.13 11.26 9.12
N GLN A 41 -1.78 10.39 9.89
CA GLN A 41 -2.30 9.11 9.40
C GLN A 41 -3.49 9.26 8.44
N ALA A 42 -4.19 10.40 8.43
CA ALA A 42 -5.32 10.61 7.51
C ALA A 42 -4.87 10.61 6.04
N ARG A 43 -3.58 10.82 5.76
CA ARG A 43 -3.01 10.68 4.40
C ARG A 43 -3.16 9.27 3.81
N ASN A 44 -3.40 8.25 4.65
CA ASN A 44 -3.67 6.89 4.17
C ASN A 44 -4.95 6.83 3.31
N ALA A 45 -5.93 7.69 3.60
CA ALA A 45 -7.11 7.81 2.74
C ALA A 45 -6.74 8.34 1.35
N VAL A 46 -5.80 9.30 1.25
CA VAL A 46 -5.33 9.82 -0.04
C VAL A 46 -4.70 8.70 -0.87
N LEU A 47 -3.83 7.86 -0.27
CA LEU A 47 -3.29 6.68 -0.97
C LEU A 47 -4.41 5.78 -1.48
N VAL A 48 -5.28 5.36 -0.56
CA VAL A 48 -6.29 4.34 -0.84
C VAL A 48 -7.27 4.84 -1.87
N TRP A 49 -7.70 6.10 -1.85
CA TRP A 49 -8.66 6.64 -2.82
C TRP A 49 -8.05 6.98 -4.19
N SER A 50 -6.72 7.13 -4.26
CA SER A 50 -6.02 7.41 -5.52
C SER A 50 -5.55 6.15 -6.26
N ALA A 51 -5.69 4.96 -5.66
CA ALA A 51 -5.17 3.73 -6.21
C ALA A 51 -6.18 3.01 -7.13
N ASP A 52 -5.71 2.31 -8.15
CA ASP A 52 -6.53 1.35 -8.90
C ASP A 52 -6.49 -0.06 -8.28
N ALA A 53 -5.40 -0.37 -7.58
CA ALA A 53 -5.20 -1.59 -6.80
C ALA A 53 -4.26 -1.33 -5.61
N VAL A 54 -4.35 -2.15 -4.56
CA VAL A 54 -3.50 -2.04 -3.37
C VAL A 54 -2.77 -3.34 -3.11
N ILE A 55 -1.43 -3.29 -3.11
CA ILE A 55 -0.57 -4.41 -2.71
C ILE A 55 0.00 -4.12 -1.32
N VAL A 56 -0.36 -4.97 -0.37
CA VAL A 56 0.05 -4.91 1.02
C VAL A 56 1.25 -5.81 1.22
N VAL A 57 2.39 -5.22 1.58
CA VAL A 57 3.67 -5.93 1.72
C VAL A 57 4.11 -5.92 3.19
N GLY A 58 4.25 -7.11 3.78
CA GLY A 58 4.63 -7.25 5.19
C GLY A 58 3.52 -6.86 6.19
N GLY A 59 3.87 -6.82 7.48
CA GLY A 59 2.89 -6.64 8.56
C GLY A 59 3.31 -5.60 9.61
N SER A 60 2.87 -4.35 9.43
CA SER A 60 2.93 -3.30 10.47
C SER A 60 1.54 -2.75 10.78
N TRP A 61 1.38 -2.03 11.90
CA TRP A 61 0.11 -1.38 12.25
C TRP A 61 -0.32 -0.32 11.22
N GLY A 62 0.62 0.46 10.70
CA GLY A 62 0.33 1.41 9.62
C GLY A 62 -0.19 0.69 8.36
N THR A 63 0.48 -0.41 7.99
CA THR A 63 0.09 -1.27 6.88
C THR A 63 -1.31 -1.89 7.08
N LEU A 64 -1.64 -2.31 8.31
CA LEU A 64 -2.97 -2.82 8.65
C LEU A 64 -4.05 -1.74 8.47
N SER A 65 -3.75 -0.49 8.84
CA SER A 65 -4.70 0.63 8.70
C SER A 65 -5.02 0.93 7.23
N GLU A 66 -4.01 0.89 6.36
CA GLU A 66 -4.18 1.06 4.90
C GLU A 66 -4.99 -0.09 4.30
N LEU A 67 -4.72 -1.33 4.72
CA LEU A 67 -5.50 -2.50 4.33
C LEU A 67 -6.97 -2.38 4.73
N ALA A 68 -7.26 -1.98 5.97
CA ALA A 68 -8.63 -1.78 6.44
C ALA A 68 -9.34 -0.66 5.66
N LEU A 69 -8.66 0.45 5.37
CA LEU A 69 -9.18 1.53 4.54
C LEU A 69 -9.47 1.06 3.11
N ALA A 70 -8.57 0.30 2.48
CA ALA A 70 -8.75 -0.23 1.14
C ALA A 70 -9.93 -1.19 1.06
N LYS A 71 -10.09 -2.06 2.07
CA LYS A 71 -11.28 -2.92 2.19
C LYS A 71 -12.56 -2.14 2.35
N ARG A 72 -12.56 -1.08 3.16
CA ARG A 72 -13.73 -0.21 3.36
C ARG A 72 -14.09 0.58 2.11
N ARG A 73 -13.10 1.04 1.33
CA ARG A 73 -13.33 1.71 0.04
C ARG A 73 -14.12 0.81 -0.91
N GLY A 74 -13.72 -0.46 -1.01
CA GLY A 74 -14.31 -1.40 -1.97
C GLY A 74 -13.97 -1.04 -3.42
N GLY A 75 -14.32 -1.93 -4.35
CA GLY A 75 -14.16 -1.66 -5.79
C GLY A 75 -12.73 -1.68 -6.33
N VAL A 76 -11.72 -1.97 -5.51
CA VAL A 76 -10.33 -2.18 -5.94
C VAL A 76 -9.77 -3.50 -5.44
N PRO A 77 -8.93 -4.19 -6.23
CA PRO A 77 -8.18 -5.35 -5.77
C PRO A 77 -7.30 -4.99 -4.57
N VAL A 78 -7.35 -5.82 -3.52
CA VAL A 78 -6.44 -5.75 -2.37
C VAL A 78 -5.71 -7.07 -2.27
N VAL A 79 -4.38 -7.01 -2.42
CA VAL A 79 -3.50 -8.18 -2.50
C VAL A 79 -2.53 -8.16 -1.33
N SER A 80 -2.31 -9.29 -0.68
CA SER A 80 -1.40 -9.41 0.47
C SER A 80 -0.21 -10.29 0.10
N LEU A 81 1.00 -9.72 0.15
CA LEU A 81 2.28 -10.39 -0.08
C LEU A 81 3.07 -10.43 1.22
N GLY A 82 3.09 -11.59 1.88
CA GLY A 82 3.71 -11.75 3.20
C GLY A 82 3.13 -10.83 4.27
N GLY A 83 1.88 -10.39 4.08
CA GLY A 83 1.20 -9.42 4.94
C GLY A 83 0.26 -10.02 5.97
N TRP A 84 -0.68 -9.21 6.43
CA TRP A 84 -1.67 -9.61 7.42
C TRP A 84 -2.65 -10.65 6.89
N ARG A 85 -2.96 -11.64 7.73
CA ARG A 85 -4.15 -12.48 7.63
C ARG A 85 -5.09 -12.10 8.77
N ILE A 86 -6.22 -11.50 8.44
CA ILE A 86 -7.20 -11.07 9.45
C ILE A 86 -8.14 -12.23 9.75
N LEU A 87 -8.30 -12.53 11.05
CA LEU A 87 -9.26 -13.51 11.53
C LEU A 87 -10.38 -12.79 12.30
N ASP A 88 -11.60 -13.31 12.21
CA ASP A 88 -12.72 -12.85 13.02
C ASP A 88 -12.66 -13.43 14.45
N ALA A 89 -13.64 -13.08 15.28
CA ALA A 89 -13.72 -13.55 16.66
C ALA A 89 -13.85 -15.08 16.81
N SER A 90 -14.25 -15.78 15.75
CA SER A 90 -14.34 -17.25 15.70
C SER A 90 -13.08 -17.91 15.14
N GLY A 91 -12.04 -17.11 14.82
CA GLY A 91 -10.80 -17.57 14.21
C GLY A 91 -10.91 -17.85 12.71
N GLN A 92 -12.03 -17.48 12.07
CA GLN A 92 -12.20 -17.66 10.63
C GLN A 92 -11.57 -16.51 9.85
N PRO A 93 -10.96 -16.77 8.68
CA PRO A 93 -10.40 -15.70 7.85
C PRO A 93 -11.47 -14.70 7.43
N VAL A 94 -11.21 -13.42 7.68
CA VAL A 94 -12.02 -12.33 7.15
C VAL A 94 -11.69 -12.19 5.67
N ALA A 95 -12.67 -12.51 4.83
CA ALA A 95 -12.51 -12.36 3.38
C ALA A 95 -12.20 -10.90 3.03
N GLY A 96 -11.27 -10.71 2.12
CA GLY A 96 -11.02 -9.35 1.64
C GLY A 96 -9.73 -9.15 0.88
N THR A 97 -8.71 -9.94 1.19
CA THR A 97 -7.43 -9.88 0.48
C THR A 97 -7.21 -11.14 -0.34
N THR A 98 -6.57 -10.96 -1.49
CA THR A 98 -5.98 -12.07 -2.23
C THR A 98 -4.59 -12.32 -1.66
N GLU A 99 -4.41 -13.41 -0.93
CA GLU A 99 -3.08 -13.80 -0.41
C GLU A 99 -2.25 -14.42 -1.53
N VAL A 100 -1.01 -13.95 -1.68
CA VAL A 100 -0.07 -14.44 -2.69
C VAL A 100 1.33 -14.61 -2.08
N ALA A 101 2.12 -15.49 -2.69
CA ALA A 101 3.46 -15.84 -2.18
C ALA A 101 4.61 -15.14 -2.92
N THR A 102 4.37 -14.56 -4.10
CA THR A 102 5.43 -13.95 -4.92
C THR A 102 5.05 -12.55 -5.40
N PRO A 103 6.05 -11.68 -5.68
CA PRO A 103 5.80 -10.37 -6.29
C PRO A 103 5.04 -10.44 -7.62
N GLU A 104 5.35 -11.42 -8.47
CA GLU A 104 4.74 -11.58 -9.79
C GLU A 104 3.24 -11.89 -9.65
N ALA A 105 2.90 -12.85 -8.77
CA ALA A 105 1.51 -13.17 -8.48
C ALA A 105 0.76 -11.98 -7.86
N ALA A 106 1.47 -11.11 -7.12
CA ALA A 106 0.87 -9.91 -6.55
C ALA A 106 0.48 -8.90 -7.64
N VAL A 107 1.35 -8.69 -8.62
CA VAL A 107 1.09 -7.81 -9.77
C VAL A 107 -0.02 -8.40 -10.64
N ASP A 108 0.04 -9.69 -10.97
CA ASP A 108 -0.99 -10.35 -11.77
C ASP A 108 -2.38 -10.26 -11.14
N ALA A 109 -2.47 -10.38 -9.81
CA ALA A 109 -3.73 -10.24 -9.09
C ALA A 109 -4.22 -8.78 -9.02
N ALA A 110 -3.30 -7.81 -9.01
CA ALA A 110 -3.62 -6.39 -8.94
C ALA A 110 -4.08 -5.81 -10.29
N LEU A 111 -3.69 -6.41 -11.41
CA LEU A 111 -4.02 -5.94 -12.77
C LEU A 111 -5.28 -6.59 -13.37
N ARG A 112 -6.00 -7.42 -12.61
CA ARG A 112 -7.23 -8.09 -13.06
C ARG A 112 -8.46 -7.20 -12.99
#